data_AF-A0A828Y4R0-F1
#
_entry.id   AF-A0A828Y4R0-F1
#
_cell.length_a   1.000
_cell.length_b   1.000
_cell.length_c   1.000
_cell.angle_alpha   90.00
_cell.angle_beta   90.00
_cell.angle_gamma   90.00
#
_symmetry.space_group_name_H-M   'P 1'
#
loop_
_entity.id
_entity.type
_entity.pdbx_description
1 polymer ?
#
loop_
_entity_poly.entity_id
_entity_poly.type
_entity_poly.pdbx_seq_one_letter_code
_entity_poly.pdbx_strand_id
1 'polypeptide(L)'
;MNPVFYNYFSNLEEFLSYLKNDRFVGSGIISIPEQKEPYLSETDCKARLEWKEGQLIVFLEGKKNSKSFLIPLNSTDTNGKKRNKLEFLPDFFRFQNGEEGFSVRLQPLDLERIHLQIDSKAGLEFSGILTRISSWKKWF
;
A
#
# COMPACT_ATOMS: atom_id res chain seq x y z
N MET A 1 -0.56 -22.97 17.07
CA MET A 1 -0.96 -23.01 15.65
C MET A 1 0.18 -22.41 14.84
N ASN A 2 0.73 -23.14 13.87
CA ASN A 2 1.69 -22.55 12.94
C ASN A 2 0.95 -21.46 12.13
N PRO A 3 1.51 -20.25 11.99
CA PRO A 3 0.94 -19.29 11.06
C PRO A 3 0.95 -19.93 9.67
N VAL A 4 -0.23 -20.07 9.07
CA VAL A 4 -0.34 -20.50 7.68
C VAL A 4 0.23 -19.36 6.86
N PHE A 5 1.48 -19.51 6.41
CA PHE A 5 2.14 -18.56 5.52
C PHE A 5 1.38 -18.55 4.19
N TYR A 6 0.52 -17.54 4.01
CA TYR A 6 -0.13 -17.23 2.73
C TYR A 6 0.89 -16.53 1.83
N ASN A 7 1.89 -17.27 1.34
CA ASN A 7 2.96 -16.69 0.53
C ASN A 7 2.66 -16.69 -0.98
N TYR A 8 1.56 -17.30 -1.42
CA TYR A 8 1.29 -17.48 -2.84
C TYR A 8 -0.20 -17.28 -3.12
N PHE A 9 -0.55 -16.11 -3.64
CA PHE A 9 -1.84 -15.91 -4.29
C PHE A 9 -1.77 -16.50 -5.69
N SER A 10 -2.74 -17.35 -6.02
CA SER A 10 -2.80 -18.03 -7.33
C SER A 10 -3.19 -17.06 -8.44
N ASN A 11 -3.93 -16.00 -8.11
CA ASN A 11 -4.38 -14.97 -9.04
C ASN A 11 -4.72 -13.66 -8.32
N LEU A 12 -4.95 -12.61 -9.12
CA LEU A 12 -5.30 -11.28 -8.61
C LEU A 12 -6.61 -11.29 -7.81
N GLU A 13 -7.61 -12.08 -8.20
CA GLU A 13 -8.90 -12.15 -7.50
C GLU A 13 -8.73 -12.65 -6.06
N GLU A 14 -7.86 -13.64 -5.84
CA GLU A 14 -7.53 -14.16 -4.51
C GLU A 14 -6.85 -13.10 -3.65
N PHE A 15 -5.90 -12.35 -4.21
CA PHE A 15 -5.26 -11.23 -3.53
C PHE A 15 -6.24 -10.11 -3.18
N LEU A 16 -7.15 -9.76 -4.10
CA LEU A 16 -8.19 -8.77 -3.83
C LEU A 16 -9.18 -9.26 -2.78
N SER A 17 -9.49 -10.56 -2.76
CA SER A 17 -10.30 -11.18 -1.71
C SER A 17 -9.60 -11.14 -0.36
N TYR A 18 -8.27 -11.27 -0.31
CA TYR A 18 -7.49 -11.12 0.93
C TYR A 18 -7.58 -9.71 1.52
N LEU A 19 -7.69 -8.68 0.67
CA LEU A 19 -7.85 -7.28 1.07
C LEU A 19 -9.33 -6.87 1.29
N LYS A 20 -10.28 -7.73 0.95
CA LYS A 20 -11.70 -7.38 0.87
C LYS A 20 -12.31 -7.05 2.22
N ASN A 21 -12.80 -5.81 2.35
CA ASN A 21 -13.43 -5.25 3.57
C ASN A 21 -12.50 -5.12 4.78
N ASP A 22 -11.19 -5.32 4.59
CA ASP A 22 -10.21 -5.17 5.65
C ASP A 22 -9.45 -3.87 5.53
N ARG A 23 -8.96 -3.42 6.68
CA ARG A 23 -8.10 -2.26 6.82
C ARG A 23 -6.80 -2.72 7.42
N PHE A 24 -5.68 -2.26 6.90
CA PHE A 24 -4.38 -2.53 7.50
C PHE A 24 -3.78 -1.21 7.99
N VAL A 25 -3.19 -1.22 9.19
CA VAL A 25 -2.50 -0.05 9.74
C VAL A 25 -1.14 -0.44 10.29
N GLY A 26 -0.19 0.47 10.20
CA GLY A 26 1.13 0.25 10.76
C GLY A 26 1.96 1.52 10.74
N SER A 27 3.10 1.46 11.41
CA SER A 27 4.13 2.49 11.31
C SER A 27 5.27 1.99 10.43
N GLY A 28 5.94 2.91 9.76
CA GLY A 28 7.05 2.60 8.86
C GLY A 28 8.07 3.71 8.82
N ILE A 29 9.17 3.41 8.15
CA ILE A 29 10.28 4.31 7.94
C ILE A 29 10.09 5.13 6.67
N ILE A 30 10.71 6.30 6.65
CA ILE A 30 10.80 7.18 5.50
C ILE A 30 12.28 7.41 5.21
N SER A 31 12.65 7.43 3.94
CA SER A 31 13.98 7.85 3.50
C SER A 31 13.84 8.75 2.27
N ILE A 32 13.55 10.02 2.54
CA ILE A 32 13.48 11.10 1.56
C ILE A 32 14.64 12.06 1.88
N PRO A 33 15.48 12.46 0.91
CA PRO A 33 16.49 13.47 1.13
C PRO A 33 15.81 14.78 1.54
N GLU A 34 16.38 15.48 2.53
CA GLU A 34 15.89 16.76 3.08
C GLU A 34 15.33 17.68 1.96
N GLN A 35 14.00 17.69 1.82
CA GLN A 35 13.32 18.66 0.98
C GLN A 35 13.25 19.99 1.73
N LYS A 36 13.25 21.10 0.98
CA LYS A 36 13.12 22.46 1.55
C LYS A 36 11.90 22.62 2.49
N GLU A 37 10.87 21.78 2.33
CA GLU A 37 9.78 21.59 3.28
C GLU A 37 9.39 20.10 3.32
N PRO A 38 9.83 19.33 4.33
CA PRO A 38 9.42 17.94 4.45
C PRO A 38 7.95 17.88 4.89
N TYR A 39 7.08 17.28 4.07
CA TYR A 39 5.69 17.05 4.46
C TYR A 39 5.60 16.01 5.59
N LEU A 40 6.62 15.17 5.77
CA LEU A 40 6.77 14.22 6.86
C LEU A 40 8.06 14.55 7.62
N SER A 41 7.93 15.06 8.84
CA SER A 41 9.06 15.51 9.67
C SER A 41 9.60 14.44 10.62
N GLU A 42 8.98 13.25 10.67
CA GLU A 42 9.24 12.24 11.68
C GLU A 42 9.65 10.91 11.04
N THR A 43 10.52 10.20 11.75
CA THR A 43 10.93 8.81 11.47
C THR A 43 9.80 7.80 11.63
N ASP A 44 8.71 8.17 12.33
CA ASP A 44 7.51 7.35 12.54
C ASP A 44 6.34 7.88 11.71
N CYS A 45 6.18 7.36 10.50
CA CYS A 45 4.99 7.63 9.68
C CYS A 45 3.99 6.51 9.85
N LYS A 46 2.71 6.85 9.98
CA LYS A 46 1.63 5.85 10.01
C LYS A 46 1.07 5.69 8.62
N ALA A 47 0.85 4.45 8.22
CA ALA A 47 0.14 4.12 7.00
C ALA A 47 -1.16 3.39 7.31
N ARG A 48 -2.18 3.67 6.51
CA ARG A 48 -3.44 2.92 6.47
C ARG A 48 -3.73 2.50 5.04
N LEU A 49 -3.91 1.19 4.83
CA LEU A 49 -4.31 0.61 3.56
C LEU A 49 -5.78 0.18 3.65
N GLU A 50 -6.58 0.62 2.69
CA GLU A 50 -7.99 0.26 2.57
C GLU A 50 -8.33 -0.09 1.13
N TRP A 51 -9.24 -1.04 0.95
CA TRP A 51 -9.84 -1.32 -0.36
C TRP A 51 -11.27 -0.77 -0.42
N LYS A 52 -11.55 0.07 -1.42
CA LYS A 52 -12.88 0.65 -1.63
C LYS A 52 -13.20 0.75 -3.12
N GLU A 53 -14.38 0.28 -3.52
CA GLU A 53 -14.95 0.50 -4.87
C GLU A 53 -14.00 0.17 -6.04
N GLY A 54 -13.22 -0.92 -5.93
CA GLY A 54 -12.27 -1.33 -6.98
C GLY A 54 -10.96 -0.55 -7.00
N GLN A 55 -10.65 0.20 -5.95
CA GLN A 55 -9.41 0.94 -5.77
C GLN A 55 -8.74 0.58 -4.44
N LEU A 56 -7.42 0.49 -4.45
CA LEU A 56 -6.64 0.48 -3.21
C LEU A 56 -6.28 1.92 -2.86
N ILE A 57 -6.53 2.29 -1.61
CA ILE A 57 -6.25 3.61 -1.09
C ILE A 57 -5.22 3.44 0.03
N VAL A 58 -4.09 4.11 -0.12
CA VAL A 58 -3.06 4.18 0.91
C VAL A 58 -3.03 5.58 1.49
N PHE A 59 -3.26 5.71 2.79
CA PHE A 59 -3.13 6.97 3.52
C PHE A 59 -1.82 6.94 4.30
N LEU A 60 -0.96 7.94 4.08
CA LEU A 60 0.15 8.25 4.94
C LEU A 60 -0.23 9.42 5.84
N GLU A 61 -0.10 9.22 7.14
CA GLU A 61 -0.34 10.21 8.16
C GLU A 61 0.96 10.50 8.91
N GLY A 62 1.40 11.75 8.83
CA GLY A 62 2.38 12.32 9.74
C GLY A 62 1.72 13.28 10.73
N LYS A 63 2.51 13.83 11.64
CA LYS A 63 2.01 14.71 12.70
C LYS A 63 1.34 16.01 12.24
N LYS A 64 1.69 16.50 11.05
CA LYS A 64 1.19 17.78 10.50
C LYS A 64 0.48 17.66 9.16
N ASN A 65 0.82 16.65 8.35
CA ASN A 65 0.29 16.48 7.01
C ASN A 65 -0.17 15.05 6.78
N SER A 66 -1.13 14.89 5.87
CA SER A 66 -1.55 13.60 5.34
C SER A 66 -1.44 13.59 3.82
N LYS A 67 -1.13 12.42 3.26
CA LYS A 67 -1.04 12.18 1.82
C LYS A 67 -1.78 10.89 1.51
N SER A 68 -2.50 10.85 0.39
CA SER A 68 -3.16 9.62 -0.08
C SER A 68 -2.64 9.22 -1.46
N PHE A 69 -2.54 7.91 -1.68
CA PHE A 69 -2.24 7.30 -2.97
C PHE A 69 -3.43 6.48 -3.41
N LEU A 70 -3.87 6.74 -4.64
CA LEU A 70 -4.98 6.02 -5.26
C LEU A 70 -4.41 5.06 -6.30
N ILE A 71 -4.74 3.78 -6.14
CA ILE A 71 -4.27 2.69 -7.00
C ILE A 71 -5.50 2.08 -7.68
N PRO A 72 -5.76 2.44 -8.95
CA PRO A 72 -6.85 1.85 -9.71
C PRO A 72 -6.49 0.40 -10.08
N LEU A 73 -7.32 -0.56 -9.68
CA LEU A 73 -7.10 -1.97 -10.02
C LEU A 73 -7.63 -2.35 -11.40
N ASN A 74 -8.48 -1.49 -11.99
CA ASN A 74 -9.11 -1.69 -13.29
C ASN A 74 -8.34 -1.01 -14.45
N SER A 75 -7.12 -0.49 -14.22
CA SER A 75 -6.36 0.14 -15.31
C SER A 75 -5.76 -0.94 -16.21
N THR A 76 -6.57 -1.47 -17.12
CA THR A 76 -6.06 -2.14 -18.32
C THR A 76 -5.29 -1.10 -19.13
N ASP A 77 -4.09 -1.47 -19.58
CA ASP A 77 -3.23 -0.71 -20.49
C ASP A 77 -4.08 -0.11 -21.62
N THR A 78 -4.44 1.16 -21.48
CA THR A 78 -5.08 1.91 -22.56
C THR A 78 -3.97 2.61 -23.29
N ASN A 79 -3.69 2.11 -24.49
CA ASN A 79 -2.81 2.71 -25.49
C ASN A 79 -2.93 4.24 -25.48
N GLY A 80 -1.98 4.94 -24.86
CA GLY A 80 -1.90 6.40 -24.94
C GLY A 80 -1.22 7.06 -23.75
N LYS A 81 0.11 7.27 -23.84
CA LYS A 81 0.92 8.27 -23.10
C LYS A 81 0.88 8.34 -21.56
N LYS A 82 -0.03 7.65 -20.87
CA LYS A 82 -0.20 7.62 -19.40
C LYS A 82 0.00 6.18 -18.92
N ARG A 83 1.26 5.77 -18.78
CA ARG A 83 1.65 4.38 -18.50
C ARG A 83 1.61 4.11 -17.00
N ASN A 84 0.43 3.89 -16.45
CA ASN A 84 0.32 3.20 -15.18
C ASN A 84 0.60 1.72 -15.43
N LYS A 85 1.49 1.11 -14.64
CA LYS A 85 1.84 -0.31 -14.77
C LYS A 85 1.37 -1.05 -13.52
N LEU A 86 0.64 -2.13 -13.73
CA LEU A 86 0.21 -3.02 -12.67
C LEU A 86 0.86 -4.39 -12.89
N GLU A 87 1.61 -4.85 -11.90
CA GLU A 87 2.30 -6.13 -11.90
C GLU A 87 1.77 -6.96 -10.73
N PHE A 88 1.37 -8.19 -11.01
CA PHE A 88 0.91 -9.13 -10.02
C PHE A 88 1.77 -10.39 -10.09
N LEU A 89 2.40 -10.73 -8.97
CA LEU A 89 3.11 -11.98 -8.76
C LEU A 89 2.55 -12.67 -7.51
N PRO A 90 2.73 -14.00 -7.37
CA PRO A 90 2.12 -14.75 -6.27
C PRO A 90 2.46 -14.21 -4.88
N ASP A 91 3.65 -13.63 -4.73
CA ASP A 91 4.22 -13.12 -3.49
C ASP A 91 4.13 -11.60 -3.34
N PHE A 92 3.82 -10.85 -4.41
CA PHE A 92 3.63 -9.41 -4.30
C PHE A 92 2.77 -8.78 -5.41
N PHE A 93 2.13 -7.68 -5.04
CA PHE A 93 1.45 -6.76 -5.95
C PHE A 93 2.28 -5.48 -6.08
N ARG A 94 2.43 -4.97 -7.31
CA ARG A 94 3.11 -3.70 -7.56
C ARG A 94 2.31 -2.84 -8.52
N PHE A 95 2.17 -1.58 -8.17
CA PHE A 95 1.62 -0.54 -9.01
C PHE A 95 2.65 0.56 -9.23
N GLN A 96 2.75 1.06 -10.44
CA GLN A 96 3.57 2.21 -10.79
C GLN A 96 2.71 3.25 -11.49
N ASN A 97 2.61 4.45 -10.92
CA ASN A 97 1.92 5.58 -11.50
C ASN A 97 2.91 6.40 -12.35
N GLY A 98 2.69 6.43 -13.66
CA GLY A 98 3.57 7.13 -14.59
C GLY A 98 3.40 8.65 -14.57
N GLU A 99 2.22 9.16 -14.17
CA GLU A 99 1.92 10.59 -14.15
C GLU A 99 2.50 11.26 -12.91
N GLU A 100 2.17 10.71 -11.73
CA GLU A 100 2.60 11.25 -10.44
C GLU A 100 4.01 10.77 -10.07
N GLY A 101 4.52 9.73 -10.74
CA GLY A 101 5.89 9.25 -10.57
C GLY A 101 6.13 8.57 -9.22
N PHE A 102 5.15 7.79 -8.75
CA PHE A 102 5.28 6.95 -7.56
C PHE A 102 5.07 5.47 -7.90
N SER A 103 5.56 4.57 -7.06
CA SER A 103 5.19 3.17 -7.08
C SER A 103 4.80 2.67 -5.70
N VAL A 104 3.83 1.77 -5.67
CA VAL A 104 3.39 1.08 -4.46
C VAL A 104 3.65 -0.40 -4.63
N ARG A 105 4.28 -1.01 -3.64
CA ARG A 105 4.48 -2.46 -3.53
C ARG A 105 3.81 -2.97 -2.27
N LEU A 106 3.03 -4.03 -2.44
CA LEU A 106 2.34 -4.75 -1.38
C LEU A 106 2.84 -6.19 -1.38
N GLN A 107 3.40 -6.63 -0.26
CA GLN A 107 3.89 -7.99 -0.07
C GLN A 107 3.23 -8.61 1.16
N PRO A 108 2.21 -9.44 0.98
CA PRO A 108 1.59 -10.18 2.09
C PRO A 108 2.63 -11.05 2.78
N LEU A 109 2.63 -11.01 4.11
CA LEU A 109 3.55 -11.80 4.95
C LEU A 109 2.83 -12.98 5.59
N ASP A 110 1.57 -12.76 5.96
CA ASP A 110 0.62 -13.76 6.42
C ASP A 110 -0.81 -13.20 6.35
N LEU A 111 -1.77 -13.92 6.94
CA LEU A 111 -3.17 -13.52 7.02
C LEU A 111 -3.36 -12.12 7.65
N GLU A 112 -2.58 -11.78 8.66
CA GLU A 112 -2.78 -10.56 9.46
C GLU A 112 -1.80 -9.45 9.09
N ARG A 113 -0.79 -9.70 8.26
CA ARG A 113 0.30 -8.75 8.01
C ARG A 113 0.63 -8.60 6.54
N ILE A 114 0.83 -7.35 6.13
CA ILE A 114 1.28 -6.98 4.78
C ILE A 114 2.42 -5.97 4.89
N HIS A 115 3.50 -6.18 4.15
CA HIS A 115 4.52 -5.15 3.96
C HIS A 115 4.05 -4.18 2.87
N LEU A 116 4.08 -2.90 3.19
CA LEU A 116 3.81 -1.80 2.27
C LEU A 116 5.10 -1.03 2.04
N GLN A 117 5.42 -0.80 0.77
CA GLN A 117 6.48 0.10 0.34
C GLN A 117 5.93 1.10 -0.68
N ILE A 118 6.28 2.37 -0.50
CA ILE A 118 5.95 3.46 -1.40
C ILE A 118 7.24 4.18 -1.78
N ASP A 119 7.54 4.18 -3.07
CA ASP A 119 8.67 4.90 -3.63
C ASP A 119 8.13 6.03 -4.51
N SER A 120 8.82 7.16 -4.54
CA SER A 120 8.54 8.25 -5.48
C SER A 120 9.84 8.85 -6.01
N LYS A 121 9.71 9.85 -6.89
CA LYS A 121 10.85 10.67 -7.33
C LYS A 121 11.62 11.29 -6.16
N ALA A 122 10.95 11.51 -5.03
CA ALA A 122 11.57 12.07 -3.83
C ALA A 122 12.39 11.03 -3.06
N GLY A 123 12.17 9.72 -3.25
CA GLY A 123 12.82 8.67 -2.48
C GLY A 123 11.81 7.70 -1.89
N LEU A 124 12.17 7.06 -0.78
CA LEU A 124 11.31 6.12 -0.06
C LEU A 124 10.31 6.89 0.80
N GLU A 125 9.07 7.02 0.33
CA GLU A 125 8.01 7.73 1.06
C GLU A 125 7.45 6.91 2.23
N PHE A 126 7.52 5.58 2.14
CA PHE A 126 7.13 4.70 3.24
C PHE A 126 7.70 3.29 3.03
N SER A 127 8.17 2.64 4.11
CA SER A 127 8.35 1.19 4.17
C SER A 127 8.01 0.68 5.55
N GLY A 128 7.08 -0.27 5.66
CA GLY A 128 6.65 -0.77 6.96
C GLY A 128 5.69 -1.95 6.86
N ILE A 129 5.52 -2.65 7.97
CA ILE A 129 4.54 -3.73 8.09
C ILE A 129 3.25 -3.14 8.61
N LEU A 130 2.16 -3.39 7.89
CA LEU A 130 0.81 -3.07 8.31
C LEU A 130 0.14 -4.32 8.85
N THR A 131 -0.58 -4.17 9.95
CA THR A 131 -1.36 -5.22 10.58
C THR A 131 -2.83 -5.03 10.25
N ARG A 132 -3.51 -6.13 9.90
CA ARG A 132 -4.94 -6.19 9.66
C ARG A 132 -5.67 -5.77 10.93
N ILE A 133 -6.57 -4.81 10.78
CA ILE A 133 -7.55 -4.50 11.80
C ILE A 133 -8.73 -5.41 11.50
N SER A 134 -8.90 -6.46 12.30
CA SER A 134 -10.11 -7.27 12.21
C SER A 134 -11.33 -6.36 12.38
N SER A 135 -12.25 -6.37 11.43
CA SER A 135 -13.54 -5.65 11.52
C SER A 135 -14.42 -6.10 12.71
N TRP A 136 -13.95 -7.04 13.54
CA TRP A 136 -14.59 -7.52 14.78
C TRP A 136 -14.28 -6.69 16.03
N LYS A 137 -13.82 -5.44 15.88
CA LYS A 137 -13.98 -4.43 16.93
C LYS A 137 -14.86 -3.27 16.48
N LYS A 138 -16.10 -3.59 16.10
CA LYS A 138 -17.25 -2.81 16.61
C LYS A 138 -17.38 -3.15 18.09
N TRP A 139 -16.82 -2.34 18.96
CA TRP A 139 -17.28 -2.29 20.36
C TRP A 139 -17.87 -0.91 20.59
N PHE A 140 -19.17 -0.98 20.87
CA PHE A 140 -20.12 -0.03 21.46
C PHE A 140 -19.55 1.25 22.07
#